data_AF-A0A8J6SJF0-F1
#
_entry.id   AF-A0A8J6SJF0-F1
#
_cell.length_a   1.000
_cell.length_b   1.000
_cell.length_c   1.000
_cell.angle_alpha   90.00
_cell.angle_beta   90.00
_cell.angle_gamma   90.00
#
_symmetry.space_group_name_H-M   'P 1'
#
loop_
_entity.id
_entity.type
_entity.pdbx_description
1 polymer ?
#
loop_
_entity_poly.entity_id
_entity_poly.type
_entity_poly.pdbx_seq_one_letter_code
_entity_poly.pdbx_strand_id
1 'polypeptide(L)' 'MIEPSHAPAEIQASLSDIQSTLGIPWTPASWRAYAMYPSVMQLFWERLKPATQTESFLEGAIALAAG' A
#
# COMPACT_ATOMS: atom_id res chain seq x y z
N MET A 1 -10.79 12.97 -1.97
CA MET A 1 -9.90 11.99 -1.31
C MET A 1 -10.19 12.03 0.17
N ILE A 2 -10.22 10.89 0.84
CA ILE A 2 -10.32 10.83 2.30
C ILE A 2 -8.95 11.20 2.88
N GLU A 3 -8.91 12.16 3.80
CA GLU A 3 -7.73 12.41 4.62
C GLU A 3 -7.49 11.20 5.54
N PRO A 4 -6.27 10.60 5.59
CA PRO A 4 -6.01 9.38 6.36
C PRO A 4 -6.41 9.47 7.84
N SER A 5 -6.34 10.65 8.44
CA SER A 5 -6.74 10.92 9.82
C SER A 5 -8.25 10.80 10.08
N HIS A 6 -9.09 10.82 9.04
CA HIS A 6 -10.54 10.63 9.13
C HIS A 6 -10.98 9.24 8.65
N ALA A 7 -10.05 8.39 8.26
CA ALA A 7 -10.38 7.04 7.80
C ALA A 7 -10.73 6.14 9.01
N PRO A 8 -11.63 5.15 8.83
CA PRO A 8 -11.87 4.11 9.84
C PRO A 8 -10.56 3.43 10.29
N ALA A 9 -10.51 2.95 11.54
CA ALA A 9 -9.30 2.34 12.12
C ALA A 9 -8.74 1.18 11.27
N GLU A 10 -9.62 0.40 10.64
CA GLU A 10 -9.26 -0.68 9.71
C GLU A 10 -8.48 -0.17 8.48
N ILE A 11 -8.87 0.98 7.93
CA ILE A 11 -8.18 1.60 6.79
C ILE A 11 -6.82 2.12 7.24
N GLN A 12 -6.76 2.77 8.40
CA GLN A 12 -5.49 3.27 8.94
C GLN A 12 -4.50 2.12 9.17
N ALA A 13 -4.96 0.99 9.69
CA ALA A 13 -4.16 -0.21 9.88
C ALA A 13 -3.63 -0.76 8.54
N SER A 14 -4.47 -0.87 7.50
CA SER A 14 -4.04 -1.31 6.18
C SER A 14 -3.04 -0.34 5.54
N LEU A 15 -3.26 0.98 5.63
CA LEU A 15 -2.33 1.98 5.09
C LEU A 15 -0.96 1.92 5.78
N SER A 16 -0.94 1.74 7.10
CA SER A 16 0.29 1.56 7.89
C SER A 16 1.04 0.28 7.52
N ASP A 17 0.30 -0.82 7.29
CA ASP A 17 0.88 -2.10 6.86
C ASP A 17 1.48 -2.00 5.44
N ILE A 18 0.83 -1.27 4.53
CA ILE A 18 1.36 -0.98 3.19
C ILE A 18 2.66 -0.18 3.27
N GLN A 19 2.70 0.89 4.06
CA GLN A 19 3.90 1.71 4.24
C GLN A 19 5.08 0.89 4.79
N SER A 20 4.80 0.11 5.84
CA SER A 20 5.81 -0.75 6.48
C SER A 20 6.30 -1.84 5.55
N THR A 21 5.41 -2.48 4.80
CA THR A 21 5.77 -3.57 3.87
C THR A 21 6.58 -3.07 2.68
N LEU A 22 6.23 -1.90 2.13
CA LEU A 22 6.93 -1.33 0.98
C LEU A 22 8.17 -0.50 1.38
N GLY A 23 8.39 -0.26 2.68
CA GLY A 23 9.50 0.55 3.16
C GLY A 23 9.41 2.03 2.79
N ILE A 24 8.20 2.56 2.58
CA ILE A 24 7.98 3.94 2.15
C ILE A 24 7.43 4.82 3.28
N PRO A 25 7.94 6.06 3.47
CA PRO A 25 7.49 6.94 4.56
C PRO A 25 6.22 7.74 4.23
N TRP A 26 5.57 7.46 3.10
CA TRP A 26 4.40 8.20 2.61
C TRP A 26 3.31 7.24 2.14
N THR A 27 2.04 7.66 2.20
CA THR A 27 0.93 6.87 1.70
C THR A 27 0.69 7.16 0.21
N PRO A 28 0.81 6.17 -0.69
CA PRO A 28 0.57 6.39 -2.11
C PRO A 28 -0.85 6.89 -2.39
N ALA A 29 -0.99 7.84 -3.32
CA ALA A 29 -2.28 8.45 -3.64
C ALA A 29 -3.30 7.42 -4.16
N SER A 30 -2.85 6.39 -4.86
CA SER A 30 -3.66 5.25 -5.29
C SER A 30 -4.33 4.55 -4.11
N TRP A 31 -3.60 4.26 -3.04
CA TRP A 31 -4.16 3.63 -1.83
C TRP A 31 -5.14 4.54 -1.10
N ARG A 32 -4.93 5.87 -1.11
CA ARG A 32 -5.93 6.83 -0.61
C ARG A 32 -7.22 6.85 -1.43
N ALA A 33 -7.15 6.53 -2.73
CA ALA A 33 -8.34 6.36 -3.55
C ALA A 33 -9.06 5.04 -3.21
N TYR A 34 -8.33 3.94 -3.03
CA TYR A 34 -8.90 2.65 -2.62
C TYR A 34 -9.51 2.67 -1.22
N ALA A 35 -9.06 3.55 -0.34
CA ALA A 35 -9.64 3.76 0.99
C ALA A 35 -11.15 4.13 0.97
N MET A 36 -11.68 4.60 -0.16
CA MET A 36 -13.12 4.81 -0.35
C MET A 36 -13.92 3.49 -0.45
N TYR A 37 -13.23 2.38 -0.71
CA TYR A 37 -13.80 1.03 -0.86
C TYR A 37 -13.02 0.04 0.04
N PRO A 38 -13.26 0.05 1.37
CA PRO A 38 -12.45 -0.69 2.35
C PRO A 38 -12.24 -2.17 2.02
N SER A 39 -13.31 -2.89 1.69
CA SER A 39 -13.23 -4.33 1.39
C SER A 39 -12.43 -4.62 0.12
N VAL A 40 -12.52 -3.74 -0.89
CA VAL A 40 -11.72 -3.87 -2.12
C VAL A 40 -10.25 -3.62 -1.82
N MET A 41 -9.96 -2.59 -1.01
CA MET A 41 -8.60 -2.26 -0.60
C MET A 41 -7.95 -3.40 0.17
N GLN A 42 -8.66 -3.96 1.16
CA GLN A 42 -8.17 -5.12 1.93
C GLN A 42 -7.93 -6.32 1.04
N LEU A 43 -8.91 -6.72 0.24
CA LEU A 43 -8.78 -7.88 -0.64
C LEU A 43 -7.63 -7.72 -1.64
N PHE A 44 -7.47 -6.53 -2.21
CA PHE A 44 -6.39 -6.24 -3.12
C PHE A 44 -5.03 -6.29 -2.42
N TRP A 45 -4.92 -5.68 -1.24
CA TRP A 45 -3.68 -5.68 -0.47
C TRP A 45 -3.27 -7.09 0.01
N GLU A 46 -4.21 -7.88 0.51
CA GLU A 46 -3.98 -9.27 0.92
C GLU A 46 -3.38 -10.12 -0.20
N ARG A 47 -3.79 -9.87 -1.45
CA ARG A 47 -3.28 -10.58 -2.63
C ARG A 47 -1.95 -10.02 -3.13
N LEU A 48 -1.74 -8.71 -3.03
CA LEU A 48 -0.53 -8.05 -3.53
C LEU A 48 0.65 -8.20 -2.57
N LYS A 49 0.41 -8.15 -1.26
CA LYS A 49 1.44 -8.16 -0.21
C LYS A 49 2.47 -9.29 -0.35
N PRO A 50 2.10 -10.56 -0.60
CA PRO A 50 3.08 -11.62 -0.77
C PRO A 50 3.99 -11.41 -1.98
N ALA A 51 3.47 -10.83 -3.07
CA ALA A 51 4.27 -10.53 -4.27
C ALA A 51 5.29 -9.43 -4.01
N THR A 52 4.93 -8.42 -3.18
CA THR A 52 5.86 -7.31 -2.86
C THR A 52 7.00 -7.72 -1.93
N GLN A 53 6.91 -8.89 -1.31
CA GLN A 53 7.93 -9.44 -0.41
C GLN A 53 8.92 -10.37 -1.13
N THR A 54 8.84 -10.48 -2.45
CA THR A 54 9.77 -11.28 -3.25
C THR A 54 11.00 -10.46 -3.65
N GLU A 55 12.13 -11.15 -3.85
CA GLU A 55 13.37 -10.53 -4.34
C GLU A 55 13.15 -9.89 -5.73
N SER A 56 12.44 -10.58 -6.63
CA SER A 56 12.11 -10.07 -7.96
C SER A 56 11.35 -8.74 -7.94
N PHE A 57 10.45 -8.55 -6.97
CA PHE A 57 9.76 -7.27 -6.81
C PHE A 57 10.71 -6.16 -6.39
N LEU A 58 11.59 -6.43 -5.43
CA LEU A 58 12.58 -5.45 -4.96
C LEU A 58 13.56 -5.08 -6.07
N GLU A 59 14.07 -6.06 -6.81
CA GLU A 59 14.94 -5.83 -7.98
C GLU A 59 14.27 -4.94 -9.02
N GLY A 60 13.01 -5.24 -9.36
CA GLY A 60 12.23 -4.43 -10.29
C GLY A 60 12.02 -2.99 -9.80
N ALA A 61 11.73 -2.81 -8.51
CA ALA A 61 11.59 -1.49 -7.92
C ALA A 61 12.90 -0.69 -7.94
N ILE A 62 14.04 -1.32 -7.65
CA ILE A 62 15.37 -0.69 -7.73
C ILE A 62 15.69 -0.29 -9.17
N ALA A 63 15.44 -1.17 -10.14
CA ALA A 63 15.68 -0.89 -11.56
C ALA A 63 14.86 0.31 -12.07
N LEU A 64 13.59 0.42 -11.65
CA LEU A 64 12.75 1.56 -12.00
C LEU A 64 13.18 2.87 -11.32
N ALA A 65 13.78 2.81 -10.14
CA ALA A 65 14.26 4.00 -9.42
C ALA A 65 15.61 4.52 -9.95
N ALA A 66 16.40 3.67 -10.61
CA ALA A 66 17.72 3.99 -11.14
C ALA A 66 17.72 4.51 -12.59
N GLY A 67 16.58 4.40 -13.30
CA GLY A 67 16.39 4.90 -14.67
C GLY A 67 15.71 6.26 -14.71
#